data_AF-A0A3D3NX83-F1
#
_entry.id   AF-A0A3D3NX83-F1
#
_cell.length_a   1.000
_cell.length_b   1.000
_cell.length_c   1.000
_cell.angle_alpha   90.00
_cell.angle_beta   90.00
_cell.angle_gamma   90.00
#
_symmetry.space_group_name_H-M   'P 1'
#
loop_
_entity.id
_entity.type
_entity.pdbx_description
1 polymer ?
#
loop_
_entity_poly.entity_id
_entity_poly.type
_entity_poly.pdbx_seq_one_letter_code
_entity_poly.pdbx_strand_id
1 'polypeptide(L)'
;LRREILCLPRDAAKLRGEVLAMREKMRAGHVNDSNLFDLKHDSGGIVDVEFCVQYLVLRHCAAHPELADNAGNIALLQRAGTAGLIPADTAQAAAGAYRELRRQQHAIKLSGAEYARVPPAAVENVCDAVRALWNIVLGD
;
A
#
# COMPACT_ATOMS: atom_id res chain seq x y z
N LEU A 1 23.78 5.48 5.05
CA LEU A 1 23.43 4.71 3.83
C LEU A 1 21.93 4.65 3.49
N ARG A 2 21.05 3.90 4.19
CA ARG A 2 19.61 3.77 3.78
C ARG A 2 18.89 5.12 3.68
N ARG A 3 18.98 5.94 4.72
CA ARG A 3 18.32 7.25 4.78
C ARG A 3 18.81 8.18 3.67
N GLU A 4 20.11 8.20 3.39
CA GLU A 4 20.69 8.96 2.27
C GLU A 4 20.07 8.55 0.93
N ILE A 5 19.97 7.24 0.66
CA ILE A 5 19.38 6.72 -0.58
C ILE A 5 17.90 7.10 -0.70
N LEU A 6 17.14 6.96 0.39
CA LEU A 6 15.72 7.30 0.38
C LEU A 6 15.51 8.78 0.10
N CYS A 7 16.39 9.67 0.57
CA CYS A 7 16.19 11.12 0.45
C CYS A 7 16.93 11.75 -0.74
N LEU A 8 17.42 10.94 -1.67
CA LEU A 8 17.87 11.42 -2.97
C LEU A 8 16.74 12.16 -3.72
N PRO A 9 17.04 13.27 -4.41
CA PRO A 9 16.05 14.00 -5.17
C PRO A 9 15.49 13.13 -6.31
N ARG A 10 14.16 13.17 -6.49
CA ARG A 10 13.45 12.43 -7.53
C ARG A 10 12.45 13.33 -8.24
N ASP A 11 12.38 13.20 -9.56
CA ASP A 11 11.29 13.77 -10.34
C ASP A 11 9.96 13.08 -9.99
N ALA A 12 8.94 13.88 -9.71
CA ALA A 12 7.63 13.40 -9.24
C ALA A 12 6.97 12.46 -10.24
N ALA A 13 6.89 12.92 -11.48
CA ALA A 13 6.13 12.27 -12.54
C ALA A 13 6.83 11.00 -12.98
N LYS A 14 8.17 11.04 -13.08
CA LYS A 14 8.99 9.87 -13.38
C LYS A 14 8.87 8.82 -12.28
N LEU A 15 9.02 9.19 -11.01
CA LEU A 15 8.87 8.27 -9.89
C LEU A 15 7.48 7.61 -9.88
N ARG A 16 6.41 8.41 -10.04
CA ARG A 16 5.04 7.90 -10.11
C ARG A 16 4.90 6.87 -11.25
N GLY A 17 5.37 7.22 -12.44
CA GLY A 17 5.33 6.33 -13.61
C GLY A 17 6.08 5.01 -13.40
N GLU A 18 7.26 5.06 -12.78
CA GLU A 18 8.06 3.88 -12.46
C GLU A 18 7.35 2.97 -11.43
N VAL A 19 6.73 3.55 -10.40
CA VAL A 19 5.97 2.81 -9.38
C VAL A 19 4.75 2.14 -10.00
N LEU A 20 3.98 2.85 -10.83
CA LEU A 20 2.81 2.31 -11.53
C LEU A 20 3.21 1.18 -12.49
N ALA A 21 4.25 1.38 -13.30
CA ALA A 21 4.73 0.35 -14.23
C ALA A 21 5.21 -0.91 -13.49
N MET A 22 5.91 -0.74 -12.36
CA MET A 22 6.32 -1.87 -11.51
C MET A 22 5.11 -2.59 -10.93
N ARG A 23 4.10 -1.86 -10.44
CA ARG A 23 2.89 -2.47 -9.86
C ARG A 23 2.14 -3.30 -10.90
N GLU A 24 2.00 -2.77 -12.11
CA GLU A 24 1.29 -3.45 -13.19
C GLU A 24 2.01 -4.73 -13.61
N LYS A 25 3.34 -4.67 -13.74
CA LYS A 25 4.15 -5.87 -13.98
C LYS A 25 3.98 -6.93 -12.89
N MET A 26 3.94 -6.53 -11.63
CA MET A 26 3.70 -7.46 -10.52
C MET A 26 2.30 -8.06 -10.55
N ARG A 27 1.29 -7.27 -10.96
CA ARG A 27 -0.10 -7.73 -11.11
C ARG A 27 -0.21 -8.80 -12.20
N ALA A 28 0.40 -8.54 -13.36
CA ALA A 28 0.43 -9.48 -14.48
C ALA A 28 1.11 -10.82 -14.13
N GLY A 29 2.05 -10.82 -13.15
CA GLY A 29 2.67 -12.04 -12.65
C GLY A 29 1.87 -12.81 -11.58
N HIS A 30 0.77 -12.24 -11.07
CA HIS A 30 -0.06 -12.83 -10.01
C HIS A 30 -1.54 -12.74 -10.39
N VAL A 31 -1.89 -13.25 -11.56
CA VAL A 31 -3.28 -13.25 -12.04
C VAL A 31 -4.16 -14.09 -11.11
N ASN A 32 -5.32 -13.55 -10.76
CA ASN A 32 -6.35 -14.24 -9.98
C ASN A 32 -7.57 -14.51 -10.87
N ASP A 33 -7.64 -15.72 -11.44
CA ASP A 33 -8.75 -16.15 -12.30
C ASP A 33 -9.99 -16.65 -11.53
N SER A 34 -10.02 -16.49 -10.20
CA SER A 34 -11.14 -16.93 -9.36
C SER A 34 -12.12 -15.81 -9.07
N ASN A 35 -13.34 -16.16 -8.67
CA ASN A 35 -14.35 -15.19 -8.20
C ASN A 35 -14.08 -14.70 -6.76
N LEU A 36 -12.97 -15.10 -6.15
CA LEU A 36 -12.56 -14.67 -4.83
C LEU A 36 -11.58 -13.49 -4.94
N PHE A 37 -11.55 -12.65 -3.92
CA PHE A 37 -10.57 -11.58 -3.79
C PHE A 37 -9.27 -12.10 -3.18
N ASP A 38 -8.14 -11.88 -3.83
CA ASP A 38 -6.80 -12.13 -3.30
C ASP A 38 -6.36 -10.99 -2.39
N LEU A 39 -6.24 -11.28 -1.10
CA LEU A 39 -5.92 -10.28 -0.06
C LEU A 39 -4.60 -9.54 -0.32
N LYS A 40 -3.70 -10.13 -1.10
CA LYS A 40 -2.37 -9.58 -1.34
C LYS A 40 -2.27 -8.85 -2.67
N HIS A 41 -2.66 -9.50 -3.76
CA HIS A 41 -2.27 -9.09 -5.11
C HIS A 41 -3.36 -8.35 -5.89
N ASP A 42 -4.63 -8.49 -5.51
CA ASP A 42 -5.73 -7.79 -6.19
C ASP A 42 -5.78 -6.30 -5.85
N SER A 43 -6.50 -5.53 -6.65
CA SER A 43 -6.66 -4.09 -6.45
C SER A 43 -7.43 -3.78 -5.17
N GLY A 44 -6.83 -2.95 -4.30
CA GLY A 44 -7.29 -2.72 -2.93
C GLY A 44 -6.67 -3.69 -1.91
N GLY A 45 -5.70 -4.50 -2.33
CA GLY A 45 -5.01 -5.48 -1.48
C GLY A 45 -3.80 -4.91 -0.73
N ILE A 46 -3.10 -5.78 0.01
CA ILE A 46 -1.93 -5.44 0.84
C ILE A 46 -0.83 -4.75 0.01
N VAL A 47 -0.56 -5.25 -1.20
CA VAL A 47 0.53 -4.73 -2.04
C VAL A 47 0.24 -3.31 -2.50
N ASP A 48 -1.03 -2.93 -2.71
CA ASP A 48 -1.37 -1.56 -3.10
C ASP A 48 -1.04 -0.57 -1.98
N VAL A 49 -1.27 -0.93 -0.71
CA VAL A 49 -0.84 -0.12 0.44
C VAL A 49 0.68 0.00 0.51
N GLU A 50 1.40 -1.11 0.31
CA GLU A 50 2.87 -1.14 0.32
C GLU A 50 3.46 -0.20 -0.74
N PHE A 51 2.88 -0.21 -1.95
CA PHE A 51 3.29 0.67 -3.04
C PHE A 51 2.99 2.15 -2.74
N CYS A 52 1.82 2.46 -2.17
CA CYS A 52 1.49 3.83 -1.77
C CYS A 52 2.47 4.36 -0.72
N VAL A 53 2.78 3.56 0.31
CA VAL A 53 3.74 3.95 1.36
C VAL A 53 5.14 4.13 0.79
N GLN A 54 5.61 3.21 -0.05
CA GLN A 54 6.92 3.31 -0.69
C GLN A 54 7.03 4.56 -1.56
N TYR A 55 6.00 4.87 -2.35
CA TYR A 55 5.95 6.10 -3.13
C TYR A 55 6.01 7.34 -2.22
N LEU A 56 5.19 7.41 -1.17
CA LEU A 56 5.18 8.54 -0.23
C LEU A 56 6.56 8.76 0.40
N VAL A 57 7.23 7.69 0.82
CA VAL A 57 8.59 7.77 1.38
C VAL A 57 9.58 8.31 0.34
N LEU A 58 9.63 7.70 -0.86
CA LEU A 58 10.58 8.09 -1.91
C LEU A 58 10.33 9.51 -2.44
N ARG A 59 9.07 9.95 -2.42
CA ARG A 59 8.63 11.26 -2.88
C ARG A 59 8.93 12.35 -1.87
N HIS A 60 8.75 12.08 -0.57
CA HIS A 60 8.69 13.13 0.44
C HIS A 60 9.80 13.08 1.50
N CYS A 61 10.60 12.02 1.64
CA CYS A 61 11.53 11.96 2.80
C CYS A 61 12.61 13.04 2.83
N ALA A 62 12.95 13.64 1.69
CA ALA A 62 13.87 14.78 1.66
C ALA A 62 13.33 15.99 2.45
N ALA A 63 12.02 16.24 2.39
CA ALA A 63 11.33 17.31 3.12
C ALA A 63 10.74 16.83 4.47
N HIS A 64 10.47 15.53 4.58
CA HIS A 64 9.88 14.88 5.75
C HIS A 64 10.76 13.70 6.22
N PRO A 65 11.91 13.97 6.86
CA PRO A 65 12.90 12.94 7.16
C PRO A 65 12.39 11.84 8.10
N GLU A 66 11.33 12.08 8.85
CA GLU A 66 10.60 11.10 9.65
C GLU A 66 10.02 9.96 8.79
N LEU A 67 9.80 10.15 7.48
CA LEU A 67 9.38 9.06 6.58
C LEU A 67 10.51 8.08 6.26
N ALA A 68 11.77 8.46 6.49
CA ALA A 68 12.92 7.59 6.22
C ALA A 68 13.22 6.59 7.35
N ASP A 69 12.55 6.71 8.50
CA ASP A 69 12.74 5.81 9.62
C ASP A 69 12.32 4.38 9.26
N ASN A 70 12.95 3.41 9.92
CA ASN A 70 12.59 2.01 9.76
C ASN A 70 11.28 1.67 10.51
N ALA A 71 10.17 2.22 10.03
CA ALA A 71 8.82 2.02 10.57
C ALA A 71 8.00 1.11 9.64
N GLY A 72 6.99 0.43 10.21
CA GLY A 72 6.03 -0.35 9.42
C GLY A 72 5.00 0.53 8.71
N ASN A 73 4.32 -0.02 7.70
CA ASN A 73 3.37 0.72 6.84
C ASN A 73 2.32 1.53 7.61
N ILE A 74 1.79 0.98 8.70
CA ILE A 74 0.80 1.66 9.56
C ILE A 74 1.37 2.96 10.13
N ALA A 75 2.58 2.92 10.68
CA ALA A 75 3.21 4.09 11.27
C ALA A 75 3.63 5.10 10.20
N LEU A 76 4.05 4.64 9.02
CA LEU A 76 4.39 5.52 7.90
C LEU A 76 3.14 6.21 7.31
N LEU A 77 2.00 5.52 7.21
CA LEU A 77 0.72 6.13 6.83
C LEU A 77 0.31 7.22 7.82
N GLN A 78 0.39 6.93 9.12
CA GLN A 78 0.10 7.91 10.17
C GLN A 78 1.00 9.15 10.06
N ARG A 79 2.31 8.95 9.85
CA ARG A 79 3.25 10.06 9.65
C ARG A 79 2.92 10.88 8.41
N ALA A 80 2.58 10.23 7.30
CA ALA A 80 2.16 10.93 6.08
C ALA A 80 0.88 11.76 6.30
N GLY A 81 -0.08 11.23 7.07
CA GLY A 81 -1.27 11.98 7.49
C GLY A 81 -0.94 13.18 8.38
N THR A 82 -0.12 12.99 9.42
CA THR A 82 0.32 14.07 10.32
C THR A 82 1.10 15.17 9.57
N ALA A 83 1.90 14.79 8.57
CA ALA A 83 2.65 15.71 7.73
C ALA A 83 1.78 16.43 6.67
N GLY A 84 0.48 16.09 6.57
CA GLY A 84 -0.43 16.69 5.58
C GLY A 84 -0.19 16.24 4.14
N LEU A 85 0.54 15.13 3.93
CA LEU A 85 0.85 14.59 2.60
C LEU A 85 -0.34 13.84 1.99
N ILE A 86 -1.20 13.30 2.86
CA ILE A 86 -2.49 12.70 2.54
C ILE A 86 -3.50 13.12 3.63
N PRO A 87 -4.81 13.10 3.33
CA PRO A 87 -5.83 13.34 4.35
C PRO A 87 -5.67 12.38 5.56
N ALA A 88 -5.81 12.91 6.76
CA ALA A 88 -5.56 12.15 8.00
C ALA A 88 -6.57 11.00 8.20
N ASP A 89 -7.82 11.20 7.78
CA ASP A 89 -8.87 10.18 7.76
C ASP A 89 -8.54 9.03 6.81
N THR A 90 -8.02 9.35 5.61
CA THR A 90 -7.54 8.37 4.62
C THR A 90 -6.37 7.57 5.18
N ALA A 91 -5.40 8.25 5.81
CA ALA A 91 -4.26 7.58 6.45
C ALA A 91 -4.72 6.59 7.54
N GLN A 92 -5.65 7.01 8.40
CA GLN A 92 -6.20 6.17 9.45
C GLN A 92 -6.99 4.98 8.90
N ALA A 93 -7.87 5.22 7.92
CA ALA A 93 -8.68 4.20 7.28
C ALA A 93 -7.80 3.15 6.59
N ALA A 94 -6.82 3.57 5.79
CA ALA A 94 -5.91 2.67 5.10
C ALA A 94 -5.01 1.88 6.07
N ALA A 95 -4.58 2.50 7.17
CA ALA A 95 -3.83 1.80 8.21
C ALA A 95 -4.68 0.72 8.91
N GLY A 96 -5.96 1.01 9.15
CA GLY A 96 -6.95 0.04 9.63
C GLY A 96 -7.14 -1.11 8.66
N ALA A 97 -7.37 -0.78 7.39
CA ALA A 97 -7.56 -1.74 6.30
C ALA A 97 -6.35 -2.67 6.14
N TYR A 98 -5.14 -2.11 6.10
CA TYR A 98 -3.90 -2.89 6.00
C TYR A 98 -3.74 -3.88 7.15
N ARG A 99 -4.05 -3.46 8.39
CA ARG A 99 -4.01 -4.34 9.57
C ARG A 99 -4.97 -5.52 9.40
N GLU A 100 -6.18 -5.25 8.94
CA GLU A 100 -7.22 -6.28 8.78
C GLU A 100 -6.88 -7.26 7.66
N LEU A 101 -6.43 -6.77 6.49
CA LEU A 101 -5.99 -7.62 5.39
C LEU A 101 -4.85 -8.55 5.83
N ARG A 102 -3.86 -8.01 6.57
CA ARG A 102 -2.75 -8.81 7.12
C ARG A 102 -3.24 -9.84 8.13
N ARG A 103 -4.17 -9.48 9.01
CA ARG A 103 -4.76 -10.41 9.98
C ARG A 103 -5.44 -11.59 9.28
N GLN A 104 -6.29 -11.33 8.29
CA GLN A 104 -6.98 -12.38 7.54
C GLN A 104 -6.00 -13.22 6.72
N GLN A 105 -5.04 -12.59 6.04
CA GLN A 105 -4.01 -13.30 5.28
C GLN A 105 -3.21 -14.26 6.17
N HIS A 106 -2.77 -13.80 7.34
CA HIS A 106 -2.02 -14.63 8.29
C HIS A 106 -2.88 -15.79 8.81
N ALA A 107 -4.15 -15.56 9.14
CA ALA A 107 -5.07 -16.61 9.58
C ALA A 107 -5.26 -17.71 8.52
N ILE A 108 -5.48 -17.34 7.25
CA ILE A 108 -5.67 -18.29 6.15
C ILE A 108 -4.37 -19.03 5.84
N LYS A 109 -3.21 -18.36 5.89
CA LYS A 109 -1.92 -19.01 5.67
C LYS A 109 -1.57 -20.03 6.76
N LEU A 110 -1.95 -19.76 8.02
CA LEU A 110 -1.76 -20.70 9.12
C LEU A 110 -2.60 -21.97 8.99
N SER A 111 -3.71 -21.94 8.22
CA SER A 111 -4.49 -23.14 7.93
C SER A 111 -3.90 -23.99 6.79
N GLY A 112 -2.72 -23.64 6.28
CA GLY A 112 -2.03 -24.37 5.20
C GLY A 112 -2.54 -24.02 3.79
N ALA A 113 -3.38 -23.00 3.64
CA ALA A 113 -3.91 -22.63 2.33
C ALA A 113 -2.81 -22.04 1.42
N GLU A 114 -2.77 -22.50 0.16
CA GLU A 114 -1.84 -21.99 -0.85
C GLU A 114 -2.11 -20.52 -1.18
N TYR A 115 -3.39 -20.11 -1.23
CA TYR A 115 -3.80 -18.73 -1.51
C TYR A 115 -4.60 -18.14 -0.34
N ALA A 116 -4.40 -16.85 -0.08
CA ALA A 116 -5.17 -16.10 0.92
C ALA A 116 -6.29 -15.33 0.22
N ARG A 117 -7.34 -16.06 -0.18
CA ARG A 117 -8.46 -15.54 -0.94
C ARG A 117 -9.76 -15.62 -0.14
N VAL A 118 -10.62 -14.61 -0.28
CA VAL A 118 -11.89 -14.49 0.45
C VAL A 118 -13.01 -14.03 -0.48
N PRO A 119 -14.29 -14.25 -0.13
CA PRO A 119 -15.40 -13.62 -0.85
C PRO A 119 -15.24 -12.10 -0.86
N PRO A 120 -15.37 -11.40 -2.01
CA PRO A 120 -15.16 -9.95 -2.09
C PRO A 120 -15.99 -9.14 -1.09
N ALA A 121 -17.26 -9.54 -0.89
CA ALA A 121 -18.16 -8.89 0.06
C ALA A 121 -17.65 -8.92 1.53
N ALA A 122 -16.77 -9.86 1.89
CA ALA A 122 -16.20 -9.94 3.24
C ALA A 122 -15.17 -8.84 3.53
N VAL A 123 -14.65 -8.18 2.50
CA VAL A 123 -13.56 -7.19 2.61
C VAL A 123 -13.84 -5.91 1.83
N GLU A 124 -15.06 -5.68 1.34
CA GLU A 124 -15.42 -4.54 0.49
C GLU A 124 -14.98 -3.19 1.09
N ASN A 125 -15.46 -2.87 2.30
CA ASN A 125 -15.09 -1.63 3.00
C ASN A 125 -13.58 -1.48 3.23
N VAL A 126 -12.89 -2.60 3.44
CA VAL A 126 -11.44 -2.63 3.67
C VAL A 126 -10.71 -2.31 2.37
N CYS A 127 -11.11 -2.92 1.26
CA CYS A 127 -10.55 -2.67 -0.06
C CYS A 127 -10.83 -1.25 -0.54
N ASP A 128 -12.00 -0.70 -0.25
CA ASP A 128 -12.35 0.67 -0.65
C ASP A 128 -11.49 1.72 0.04
N ALA A 129 -11.15 1.52 1.31
CA ALA A 129 -10.20 2.39 2.00
C ALA A 129 -8.80 2.34 1.34
N VAL A 130 -8.37 1.17 0.86
CA VAL A 130 -7.10 1.04 0.14
C VAL A 130 -7.16 1.68 -1.24
N ARG A 131 -8.27 1.52 -1.97
CA ARG A 131 -8.48 2.17 -3.28
C ARG A 131 -8.55 3.69 -3.15
N ALA A 132 -9.18 4.20 -2.10
CA ALA A 132 -9.19 5.63 -1.81
C ALA A 132 -7.76 6.17 -1.57
N LEU A 133 -6.95 5.46 -0.77
CA LEU A 133 -5.53 5.79 -0.60
C LEU A 133 -4.80 5.76 -1.95
N TRP A 134 -4.98 4.71 -2.75
CA TRP A 134 -4.36 4.56 -4.04
C TRP A 134 -4.66 5.75 -4.96
N ASN A 135 -5.93 6.13 -5.07
CA ASN A 135 -6.36 7.24 -5.92
C ASN A 135 -5.78 8.59 -5.47
N ILE A 136 -5.65 8.81 -4.17
CA ILE A 136 -5.04 10.03 -3.61
C ILE A 136 -3.53 10.08 -3.88
N VAL A 137 -2.83 8.95 -3.73
CA VAL A 137 -1.37 8.89 -3.73
C VAL A 137 -0.79 8.71 -5.12
N LEU A 138 -1.37 7.79 -5.87
CA LEU A 138 -0.90 7.36 -7.18
C LEU A 138 -1.88 7.70 -8.29
N GLY A 139 -3.16 7.95 -8.01
CA GLY A 139 -4.17 8.25 -9.04
C GLY A 139 -4.39 7.12 -10.04
N ASP A 140 -5.34 7.35 -10.95
CA ASP A 140 -5.50 6.55 -12.18
C ASP A 140 -4.50 7.02 -13.27
#